data_AF-A0A7C5AG90-F1
#
_entry.id   AF-A0A7C5AG90-F1
#
_cell.length_a   1.000
_cell.length_b   1.000
_cell.length_c   1.000
_cell.angle_alpha   90.00
_cell.angle_beta   90.00
_cell.angle_gamma   90.00
#
_symmetry.space_group_name_H-M   'P 1'
#
loop_
_entity.id
_entity.type
_entity.pdbx_description
1 polymer ?
#
loop_
_entity_poly.entity_id
_entity_poly.type
_entity_poly.pdbx_seq_one_letter_code
_entity_poly.pdbx_strand_id
1 'polypeptide(L)'
;MECRSLRDAANKIEAAGGRIVGISMSDVQGQAAFAKAEGLTFPLLSDPDASGARKFGVLAKSGKWSRRVTFIIDGGGRIADVITKLDVRTHGEEIAKRLIELKKARGK
;
A
#
# COMPACT_ATOMS: atom_id res chain seq x y z
N MET A 1 5.49 -8.85 8.01
CA MET A 1 4.87 -9.89 7.15
C MET A 1 4.29 -9.28 5.88
N GLU A 2 3.24 -8.45 5.94
CA GLU A 2 2.68 -7.81 4.73
C GLU A 2 3.70 -6.99 3.93
N CYS A 3 4.42 -6.06 4.55
CA CYS A 3 5.43 -5.26 3.83
C CYS A 3 6.52 -6.11 3.18
N ARG A 4 6.84 -7.30 3.74
CA ARG A 4 7.77 -8.26 3.12
C ARG A 4 7.14 -8.91 1.89
N SER A 5 5.87 -9.33 1.95
CA SER A 5 5.13 -9.83 0.78
C SER A 5 5.11 -8.80 -0.37
N LEU A 6 4.89 -7.52 -0.04
CA LEU A 6 4.92 -6.42 -1.01
C LEU A 6 6.31 -6.21 -1.62
N ARG A 7 7.35 -6.25 -0.78
CA ARG A 7 8.75 -6.16 -1.21
C ARG A 7 9.09 -7.32 -2.16
N ASP A 8 8.75 -8.54 -1.79
CA ASP A 8 9.10 -9.74 -2.55
C ASP A 8 8.35 -9.78 -3.89
N ALA A 9 7.15 -9.19 -3.97
CA ALA A 9 6.38 -9.03 -5.20
C ALA A 9 6.67 -7.72 -5.97
N ALA A 10 7.59 -6.86 -5.50
CA ALA A 10 7.78 -5.51 -6.04
C ALA A 10 8.06 -5.51 -7.55
N ASN A 11 8.91 -6.42 -8.03
CA ASN A 11 9.22 -6.54 -9.46
C ASN A 11 7.97 -6.91 -10.30
N LYS A 12 7.09 -7.76 -9.77
CA LYS A 12 5.84 -8.14 -10.46
C LYS A 12 4.86 -6.97 -10.49
N ILE A 13 4.76 -6.24 -9.39
CA ILE A 13 3.93 -5.03 -9.29
C ILE A 13 4.44 -3.96 -10.28
N GLU A 14 5.75 -3.77 -10.37
CA GLU A 14 6.38 -2.82 -11.31
C GLU A 14 6.18 -3.24 -12.77
N ALA A 15 6.36 -4.52 -13.10
CA ALA A 15 6.04 -5.06 -14.43
C ALA A 15 4.55 -4.89 -14.77
N ALA A 16 3.67 -4.99 -13.77
CA ALA A 16 2.25 -4.68 -13.88
C ALA A 16 1.96 -3.16 -13.91
N GLY A 17 2.98 -2.30 -13.92
CA GLY A 17 2.87 -0.84 -14.03
C GLY A 17 2.49 -0.11 -12.73
N GLY A 18 2.54 -0.81 -11.59
CA GLY A 18 2.30 -0.23 -10.28
C GLY A 18 3.58 0.27 -9.63
N ARG A 19 3.44 1.20 -8.68
CA ARG A 19 4.48 1.58 -7.73
C ARG A 19 3.91 1.51 -6.31
N ILE A 20 4.73 1.04 -5.38
CA ILE A 20 4.30 0.83 -3.99
C ILE A 20 4.68 2.07 -3.19
N VAL A 21 3.74 2.56 -2.39
CA VAL A 21 3.98 3.55 -1.33
C VAL A 21 3.22 3.07 -0.10
N GLY A 22 3.93 2.86 1.00
CA GLY A 22 3.29 2.59 2.29
C GLY A 22 3.05 3.89 3.06
N ILE A 23 2.05 3.92 3.93
CA ILE A 23 1.80 5.05 4.83
C ILE A 23 1.41 4.51 6.21
N SER A 24 1.94 5.12 7.26
CA SER A 24 1.58 4.77 8.64
C SER A 24 1.61 6.01 9.53
N MET A 25 0.99 5.92 10.71
CA MET A 25 0.97 7.00 11.69
C MET A 25 2.28 7.16 12.48
N SER A 26 3.32 6.39 12.15
CA SER A 26 4.64 6.57 12.75
C SER A 26 5.34 7.81 12.20
N ASP A 27 6.24 8.39 12.99
CA ASP A 27 7.12 9.48 12.55
C ASP A 27 8.12 9.01 11.48
N VAL A 28 8.85 9.96 10.88
CA VAL A 28 9.80 9.69 9.80
C VAL A 28 10.94 8.77 10.28
N GLN A 29 11.42 8.98 11.51
CA GLN A 29 12.48 8.18 12.11
C GLN A 29 12.04 6.72 12.30
N GLY A 30 10.83 6.50 12.82
CA GLY A 30 10.24 5.19 13.00
C GLY A 30 9.99 4.48 11.68
N GLN A 31 9.50 5.19 10.66
CA GLN A 31 9.33 4.63 9.31
C GLN A 31 10.69 4.23 8.70
N ALA A 32 11.73 5.05 8.85
CA ALA A 32 13.07 4.75 8.35
C ALA A 32 13.69 3.53 9.06
N ALA A 33 13.57 3.46 10.39
CA ALA A 33 14.04 2.32 11.18
C ALA A 33 13.32 1.03 10.78
N PHE A 34 11.99 1.09 10.62
CA PHE A 34 11.19 -0.05 10.18
C PHE A 34 11.53 -0.50 8.76
N ALA A 35 11.65 0.44 7.81
CA ALA A 35 12.03 0.12 6.43
C ALA A 35 13.39 -0.58 6.38
N LYS A 36 14.37 -0.11 7.17
CA LYS A 36 15.68 -0.75 7.28
C LYS A 36 15.59 -2.15 7.88
N ALA A 37 14.86 -2.30 8.99
CA ALA A 37 14.74 -3.58 9.70
C ALA A 37 14.05 -4.66 8.85
N GLU A 38 13.07 -4.26 8.04
CA GLU A 38 12.32 -5.16 7.16
C GLU A 38 12.94 -5.27 5.76
N GLY A 39 14.01 -4.53 5.47
CA GLY A 39 14.68 -4.50 4.17
C GLY A 39 13.78 -4.04 3.02
N LEU A 40 12.92 -3.04 3.28
CA LEU A 40 11.95 -2.56 2.29
C LEU A 40 12.64 -1.73 1.21
N THR A 41 12.23 -1.92 -0.04
CA THR A 41 12.76 -1.24 -1.23
C THR A 41 11.80 -0.18 -1.79
N PHE A 42 10.68 0.06 -1.10
CA PHE A 42 9.67 1.03 -1.48
C PHE A 42 9.50 2.11 -0.40
N PRO A 43 9.08 3.33 -0.77
CA PRO A 43 8.95 4.44 0.17
C PRO A 43 7.83 4.21 1.19
N LEU A 44 8.08 4.71 2.41
CA LEU A 44 7.10 4.78 3.49
C LEU A 44 6.87 6.25 3.88
N LEU A 45 5.62 6.70 3.81
CA LEU A 45 5.18 8.02 4.22
C LEU A 45 4.83 8.03 5.72
N SER A 46 5.16 9.13 6.38
CA SER A 46 4.81 9.38 7.78
C SER A 46 3.51 10.20 7.84
N ASP A 47 2.55 9.78 8.68
CA ASP A 47 1.24 10.41 8.90
C ASP A 47 0.96 10.59 10.41
N PRO A 48 1.84 11.25 11.18
CA PRO A 48 1.78 11.25 12.64
C PRO A 48 0.54 11.97 13.19
N ASP A 49 -0.02 12.90 12.41
CA ASP A 49 -1.26 13.59 12.75
C ASP A 49 -2.52 12.83 12.29
N ALA A 50 -2.38 11.70 11.59
CA ALA A 50 -3.43 10.92 10.95
C ALA A 50 -4.29 11.70 9.94
N SER A 51 -3.76 12.78 9.35
CA SER A 51 -4.48 13.57 8.35
C SER A 51 -4.75 12.77 7.09
N GLY A 52 -3.79 11.97 6.63
CA GLY A 52 -3.96 11.04 5.51
C GLY A 52 -4.98 9.95 5.84
N ALA A 53 -4.82 9.28 6.98
CA ALA A 53 -5.72 8.24 7.43
C ALA A 53 -7.19 8.74 7.57
N ARG A 54 -7.40 9.98 8.00
CA ARG A 54 -8.74 10.62 8.04
C ARG A 54 -9.29 10.86 6.63
N LYS A 55 -8.50 11.44 5.73
CA LYS A 55 -8.93 11.74 4.35
C LYS A 55 -9.32 10.49 3.57
N PHE A 56 -8.59 9.39 3.76
CA PHE A 56 -8.91 8.10 3.13
C PHE A 56 -9.98 7.30 3.92
N GLY A 57 -10.49 7.83 5.03
CA GLY A 57 -11.52 7.17 5.83
C GLY A 57 -11.05 5.90 6.53
N VAL A 58 -9.74 5.71 6.71
CA VAL A 58 -9.14 4.49 7.25
C VAL A 58 -8.72 4.59 8.71
N LEU A 59 -8.79 5.76 9.34
CA LEU A 59 -8.52 5.90 10.78
C LEU A 59 -9.45 4.97 11.60
N ALA A 60 -8.89 4.15 12.49
CA ALA A 60 -9.67 3.29 13.35
C ALA A 60 -10.51 4.12 14.34
N LYS A 61 -11.63 3.57 14.84
CA LYS A 61 -12.53 4.26 15.77
C LYS A 61 -11.82 4.77 17.04
N SER A 62 -10.75 4.10 17.47
CA SER A 62 -9.95 4.50 18.62
C SER A 62 -9.07 5.74 18.37
N GLY A 63 -8.86 6.12 17.10
CA GLY A 63 -7.93 7.17 16.70
C GLY A 63 -6.44 6.81 16.86
N LYS A 64 -6.12 5.61 17.34
CA LYS A 64 -4.74 5.21 17.69
C LYS A 64 -3.94 4.59 16.54
N TRP A 65 -4.62 4.13 15.49
CA TRP A 65 -3.99 3.44 14.36
C TRP A 65 -4.88 3.53 13.10
N SER A 66 -4.26 3.41 11.93
CA SER A 66 -4.93 3.32 10.65
C SER A 66 -5.28 1.86 10.33
N ARG A 67 -6.50 1.60 9.85
CA ARG A 67 -6.90 0.30 9.33
C ARG A 67 -6.03 -0.11 8.14
N ARG A 68 -5.77 -1.41 8.01
CA ARG A 68 -5.03 -1.97 6.88
C ARG A 68 -5.93 -1.99 5.65
N VAL A 69 -5.62 -1.13 4.68
CA VAL A 69 -6.34 -1.01 3.41
C VAL A 69 -5.33 -0.69 2.33
N THR A 70 -5.49 -1.29 1.15
CA THR A 70 -4.72 -0.94 -0.03
C THR A 70 -5.62 -0.28 -1.06
N PHE A 71 -5.19 0.87 -1.54
CA PHE A 71 -5.83 1.59 -2.63
C PHE A 71 -4.97 1.45 -3.88
N ILE A 72 -5.57 1.04 -4.99
CA ILE A 72 -4.94 1.12 -6.30
C ILE A 72 -5.40 2.43 -6.92
N ILE A 73 -4.47 3.37 -7.10
CA ILE A 73 -4.73 4.70 -7.67
C ILE A 73 -4.13 4.73 -9.08
N ASP A 74 -4.92 5.21 -10.04
CA ASP A 74 -4.47 5.32 -11.43
C ASP A 74 -3.68 6.61 -11.73
N GLY A 75 -3.14 6.71 -12.95
CA GLY A 75 -2.37 7.89 -13.37
C GLY A 75 -3.15 9.20 -13.42
N GLY A 76 -4.49 9.16 -13.34
CA GLY A 76 -5.36 10.33 -13.21
C GLY A 76 -5.72 10.67 -11.77
N GLY A 77 -5.14 9.98 -10.78
CA GLY A 77 -5.41 10.17 -9.37
C GLY A 77 -6.73 9.57 -8.88
N ARG A 78 -7.38 8.70 -9.67
CA ARG A 78 -8.65 8.06 -9.29
C ARG A 78 -8.39 6.72 -8.62
N ILE A 79 -9.17 6.39 -7.60
CA ILE A 79 -9.16 5.05 -6.99
C ILE A 79 -9.78 4.06 -7.98
N ALA A 80 -8.97 3.14 -8.49
CA ALA A 80 -9.36 2.10 -9.44
C ALA A 80 -9.78 0.79 -8.74
N ASP A 81 -9.24 0.51 -7.55
CA ASP A 81 -9.63 -0.65 -6.73
C ASP A 81 -9.29 -0.39 -5.23
N VAL A 82 -9.99 -1.11 -4.33
CA VAL A 82 -9.79 -1.05 -2.88
C VAL A 82 -9.78 -2.45 -2.29
N ILE A 83 -8.69 -2.81 -1.61
CA ILE A 83 -8.51 -4.12 -0.98
C ILE A 83 -8.56 -3.93 0.54
N THR A 84 -9.62 -4.44 1.17
CA THR A 84 -9.83 -4.36 2.63
C THR A 84 -9.72 -5.70 3.35
N LYS A 85 -9.83 -6.81 2.61
CA LYS A 85 -9.65 -8.18 3.11
C LYS A 85 -8.47 -8.75 2.35
N LEU A 86 -7.40 -9.06 3.07
CA LEU A 86 -6.14 -9.52 2.49
C LEU A 86 -5.49 -10.56 3.40
N ASP A 87 -4.70 -11.44 2.79
CA ASP A 87 -3.74 -12.27 3.50
C ASP A 87 -2.36 -11.62 3.45
N VAL A 88 -1.82 -11.28 4.62
CA VAL A 88 -0.53 -10.59 4.75
C VAL A 88 0.64 -11.36 4.14
N ARG A 89 0.50 -12.66 3.85
CA ARG A 89 1.55 -13.48 3.23
C ARG A 89 1.53 -13.38 1.71
N THR A 90 0.36 -13.20 1.10
CA THR A 90 0.17 -13.25 -0.35
C THR A 90 -0.26 -11.92 -0.97
N HIS A 91 -0.41 -10.87 -0.14
CA HIS A 91 -0.93 -9.57 -0.57
C HIS A 91 -0.17 -8.94 -1.75
N GLY A 92 1.16 -9.09 -1.80
CA GLY A 92 1.95 -8.59 -2.93
C GLY A 92 1.54 -9.21 -4.28
N GLU A 93 1.28 -10.52 -4.29
CA GLU A 93 0.81 -11.24 -5.48
C GLU A 93 -0.63 -10.84 -5.84
N GLU A 94 -1.49 -10.63 -4.83
CA GLU A 94 -2.85 -10.13 -5.05
C GLU A 94 -2.83 -8.76 -5.75
N ILE A 95 -2.01 -7.82 -5.28
CA ILE A 95 -1.87 -6.50 -5.90
C ILE A 95 -1.40 -6.62 -7.35
N ALA A 96 -0.37 -7.43 -7.62
CA ALA A 96 0.12 -7.63 -8.99
C ALA A 96 -0.98 -8.17 -9.92
N LYS A 97 -1.77 -9.14 -9.44
CA LYS A 97 -2.91 -9.68 -10.19
C LYS A 97 -3.97 -8.62 -10.49
N ARG A 98 -4.39 -7.83 -9.47
CA ARG A 98 -5.36 -6.74 -9.64
C ARG A 98 -4.90 -5.70 -10.66
N LEU A 99 -3.62 -5.32 -10.63
CA LEU A 99 -3.05 -4.39 -11.61
C LEU A 99 -3.12 -4.91 -13.04
N ILE A 100 -2.83 -6.21 -13.25
CA ILE A 100 -2.94 -6.85 -14.57
C ILE A 100 -4.39 -6.85 -15.05
N GLU A 101 -5.35 -7.18 -14.18
CA GLU A 101 -6.78 -7.17 -14.50
C GLU A 101 -7.29 -5.77 -14.86
N LEU A 102 -6.91 -4.75 -14.08
CA LEU A 102 -7.25 -3.35 -14.35
C LEU A 102 -6.65 -2.85 -15.67
N LYS A 103 -5.39 -3.23 -15.99
CA LYS A 103 -4.78 -2.89 -17.28
C LYS A 103 -5.54 -3.49 -18.45
N LYS A 104 -5.96 -4.75 -18.35
CA LYS A 104 -6.75 -5.43 -19.40
C LYS A 104 -8.12 -4.76 -19.58
N ALA A 105 -8.77 -4.36 -18.49
CA ALA A 105 -10.07 -3.70 -18.54
C ALA A 105 -10.03 -2.31 -19.19
N ARG A 106 -8.90 -1.59 -19.09
CA ARG A 106 -8.70 -0.25 -19.68
C ARG A 106 -8.21 -0.26 -21.13
N GLY A 107 -7.63 -1.38 -21.57
CA GLY A 107 -7.14 -1.57 -22.94
C GLY A 107 -8.19 -2.13 -23.91
N LYS A 108 -9.39 -2.45 -23.41
CA LYS A 108 -10.61 -2.66 -24.22
C LYS A 108 -11.34 -1.33 -24.37
#